data_AF-W4VKX3-F1
#
_entry.id   AF-W4VKX3-F1
#
_cell.length_a   1.000
_cell.length_b   1.000
_cell.length_c   1.000
_cell.angle_alpha   90.00
_cell.angle_beta   90.00
_cell.angle_gamma   90.00
#
_symmetry.space_group_name_H-M   'P 1'
#
loop_
_entity.id
_entity.type
_entity.pdbx_description
1 polymer ?
#
loop_
_entity_poly.entity_id
_entity_poly.type
_entity_poly.pdbx_seq_one_letter_code
_entity_poly.pdbx_strand_id
1 'polypeptide(L)'
;MDFERAAKVTGSRFVFYKGLGARLERALINFMMDLHSDQHGYQEMLPPYMVNRTSMTGTGQLPKFEEDAFKLEKWDYFLVPTAEVPVTNYYRGRNPKGRRSSTKIYSI
;
A
#
# COMPACT_ATOMS: atom_id res chain seq x y z
N MET A 1 -8.25 -18.71 11.65
CA MET A 1 -6.89 -18.30 11.24
C MET A 1 -6.02 -19.54 11.23
N ASP A 2 -5.01 -19.61 10.36
CA ASP A 2 -4.13 -20.77 10.24
C ASP A 2 -2.67 -20.29 10.16
N PHE A 3 -2.05 -20.16 11.33
CA PHE A 3 -0.67 -19.70 11.49
C PHE A 3 0.34 -20.79 11.18
N GLU A 4 0.02 -22.06 11.49
CA GLU A 4 0.90 -23.19 11.25
C GLU A 4 1.17 -23.38 9.75
N ARG A 5 0.11 -23.38 8.93
CA ARG A 5 0.28 -23.47 7.48
C ARG A 5 0.96 -22.23 6.91
N ALA A 6 0.71 -21.05 7.47
CA ALA A 6 1.39 -19.82 7.02
C ALA A 6 2.90 -19.86 7.34
N ALA A 7 3.27 -20.33 8.54
CA ALA A 7 4.66 -20.55 8.92
C ALA A 7 5.35 -21.55 8.01
N LYS A 8 4.66 -22.63 7.62
CA LYS A 8 5.17 -23.60 6.66
C LYS A 8 5.41 -23.01 5.25
N VAL A 9 4.55 -22.09 4.81
CA VAL A 9 4.60 -21.53 3.44
C VAL A 9 5.54 -20.33 3.33
N THR A 10 5.53 -19.44 4.31
CA THR A 10 6.21 -18.13 4.23
C THR A 10 7.17 -17.88 5.39
N GLY A 11 7.02 -18.59 6.51
CA GLY A 11 7.80 -18.37 7.74
C GLY A 11 7.01 -17.63 8.83
N SER A 12 7.70 -17.29 9.92
CA SER A 12 7.05 -16.65 11.08
C SER A 12 6.39 -15.31 10.74
N ARG A 13 5.37 -14.91 11.52
CA ARG A 13 4.60 -13.65 11.39
C ARG A 13 3.65 -13.55 10.20
N PHE A 14 3.40 -14.64 9.47
CA PHE A 14 2.36 -14.74 8.45
C PHE A 14 1.13 -15.50 8.95
N VAL A 15 -0.03 -15.27 8.33
CA VAL A 15 -1.31 -15.93 8.68
C VAL A 15 -2.18 -16.16 7.45
N PHE A 16 -2.86 -17.31 7.39
CA PHE A 16 -3.99 -17.50 6.49
C PHE A 16 -5.31 -17.21 7.21
N TYR A 17 -6.11 -16.30 6.66
CA TYR A 17 -7.52 -16.17 7.02
C TYR A 17 -8.38 -17.17 6.22
N LYS A 18 -9.38 -17.78 6.85
CA LYS A 18 -10.27 -18.79 6.22
C LYS A 18 -11.71 -18.56 6.65
N GLY A 19 -12.66 -18.93 5.78
CA GLY A 19 -14.09 -18.85 6.07
C GLY A 19 -14.52 -17.44 6.48
N LEU A 20 -15.15 -17.32 7.64
CA LEU A 20 -15.62 -16.03 8.18
C LEU A 20 -14.50 -15.02 8.39
N GLY A 21 -13.28 -15.44 8.74
CA GLY A 21 -12.15 -14.51 8.90
C GLY A 21 -11.75 -13.83 7.58
N ALA A 22 -11.70 -14.57 6.49
CA ALA A 22 -11.41 -14.01 5.16
C ALA A 22 -12.56 -13.14 4.63
N ARG A 23 -13.82 -13.50 4.96
CA ARG A 23 -14.99 -12.68 4.63
C ARG A 23 -14.99 -11.36 5.41
N LEU A 24 -14.64 -11.40 6.69
CA LEU A 24 -14.57 -10.21 7.55
C LEU A 24 -13.50 -9.22 7.07
N GLU A 25 -12.31 -9.71 6.73
CA GLU A 25 -11.23 -8.87 6.23
C GLU A 25 -11.67 -8.09 4.97
N ARG A 26 -12.22 -8.79 3.98
CA ARG A 26 -12.79 -8.17 2.78
C ARG A 26 -13.95 -7.22 3.10
N ALA A 27 -14.81 -7.56 4.06
CA ALA A 27 -15.93 -6.70 4.44
C ALA A 27 -15.46 -5.39 5.08
N LEU A 28 -14.40 -5.43 5.90
CA LEU A 28 -13.80 -4.24 6.51
C LEU A 28 -13.14 -3.34 5.46
N ILE A 29 -12.42 -3.94 4.50
CA ILE A 29 -11.86 -3.21 3.37
C ILE A 29 -12.97 -2.49 2.62
N ASN A 30 -13.98 -3.23 2.15
CA ASN A 30 -15.05 -2.65 1.35
C ASN A 30 -15.78 -1.54 2.12
N PHE A 31 -16.11 -1.78 3.38
CA PHE A 31 -16.74 -0.78 4.23
C PHE A 31 -15.93 0.52 4.31
N MET A 32 -14.61 0.42 4.50
CA MET A 32 -13.74 1.60 4.60
C MET A 32 -13.60 2.32 3.26
N MET A 33 -13.47 1.57 2.16
CA MET A 33 -13.41 2.13 0.80
C MET A 33 -14.68 2.89 0.47
N ASP A 34 -15.85 2.26 0.64
CA ASP A 34 -17.17 2.87 0.39
C ASP A 34 -17.38 4.12 1.26
N LEU A 35 -17.06 4.03 2.56
CA LEU A 35 -17.18 5.15 3.49
C LEU A 35 -16.38 6.38 3.01
N HIS A 36 -15.12 6.17 2.60
CA HIS A 36 -14.24 7.28 2.25
C HIS A 36 -14.52 7.83 0.86
N SER A 37 -14.85 6.95 -0.10
CA SER A 37 -15.26 7.34 -1.44
C SER A 37 -16.58 8.12 -1.42
N ASP A 38 -17.63 7.53 -0.85
CA ASP A 38 -18.98 8.02 -1.02
C ASP A 38 -19.34 9.14 -0.05
N GLN A 39 -18.78 9.12 1.16
CA GLN A 39 -19.17 10.07 2.23
C GLN A 39 -18.10 11.14 2.52
N HIS A 40 -16.84 10.88 2.18
CA HIS A 40 -15.73 11.81 2.50
C HIS A 40 -15.06 12.43 1.27
N GLY A 41 -15.53 12.08 0.06
CA GLY A 41 -15.08 12.65 -1.19
C GLY A 41 -13.63 12.30 -1.55
N TYR A 42 -13.16 11.14 -1.08
CA TYR A 42 -11.87 10.61 -1.52
C TYR A 42 -12.03 9.95 -2.89
N GLN A 43 -11.04 10.14 -3.75
CA GLN A 43 -10.92 9.35 -4.96
C GLN A 43 -10.34 7.98 -4.60
N GLU A 44 -11.10 6.94 -4.87
CA GLU A 44 -10.63 5.56 -4.78
C GLU A 44 -9.51 5.29 -5.80
N MET A 45 -8.45 4.63 -5.35
CA MET A 45 -7.32 4.24 -6.19
C MET A 45 -6.75 2.89 -5.73
N LEU A 46 -6.40 2.04 -6.70
CA LEU A 46 -5.62 0.81 -6.45
C LEU A 46 -4.18 1.02 -6.95
N PRO A 47 -3.22 1.30 -6.06
CA PRO A 47 -1.85 1.57 -6.47
C PRO A 47 -1.03 0.28 -6.74
N PRO A 48 0.13 0.38 -7.42
CA PRO A 48 1.07 -0.73 -7.51
C PRO A 48 1.63 -1.13 -6.13
N TYR A 49 1.75 -2.44 -5.89
CA TYR A 49 2.37 -2.99 -4.67
C TYR A 49 3.91 -3.04 -4.70
N MET A 50 4.51 -2.65 -5.83
CA MET A 50 5.94 -2.52 -6.01
C MET A 50 6.29 -1.15 -6.58
N VAL A 51 7.36 -0.55 -6.08
CA VAL A 51 7.82 0.78 -6.51
C VAL A 51 9.33 0.80 -6.72
N ASN A 52 9.78 1.66 -7.63
CA ASN A 52 11.21 1.91 -7.80
C ASN A 52 11.82 2.68 -6.63
N ARG A 53 13.15 2.63 -6.51
CA ARG A 53 13.91 3.37 -5.48
C ARG A 53 13.56 4.84 -5.39
N THR A 54 13.43 5.55 -6.52
CA THR A 54 13.11 6.98 -6.53
C THR A 54 11.82 7.27 -5.77
N SER A 55 10.82 6.38 -5.85
CA SER A 55 9.57 6.53 -5.11
C SER A 55 9.73 6.34 -3.61
N MET A 56 10.51 5.33 -3.20
CA MET A 56 10.82 5.10 -1.78
C MET A 56 11.66 6.23 -1.18
N THR A 57 12.58 6.82 -1.95
CA THR A 57 13.34 8.02 -1.53
C THR A 57 12.42 9.24 -1.45
N GLY A 58 11.51 9.42 -2.41
CA GLY A 58 10.58 10.55 -2.45
C GLY A 58 9.65 10.65 -1.24
N THR A 59 9.37 9.53 -0.59
CA THR A 59 8.55 9.45 0.65
C THR A 59 9.40 9.29 1.91
N GLY A 60 10.71 9.48 1.83
CA GLY A 60 11.63 9.43 2.99
C GLY A 60 11.86 8.02 3.58
N GLN A 61 11.41 6.96 2.90
CA GLN A 61 11.64 5.59 3.35
C GLN A 61 13.11 5.19 3.18
N LEU A 62 13.72 5.61 2.06
CA LEU A 62 15.14 5.42 1.79
C LEU A 62 15.94 6.70 1.98
N PRO A 63 17.22 6.61 2.42
CA PRO A 63 17.98 5.37 2.66
C PRO A 63 17.77 4.74 4.05
N LYS A 64 17.06 5.42 4.96
CA LYS A 64 17.02 5.07 6.39
C LYS A 64 16.46 3.67 6.68
N PHE A 65 15.41 3.24 5.97
CA PHE A 65 14.72 1.96 6.20
C PHE A 65 15.00 0.97 5.06
N GLU A 66 16.15 1.06 4.38
CA GLU A 66 16.45 0.16 3.26
C GLU A 66 16.55 -1.30 3.68
N GLU A 67 17.17 -1.55 4.82
CA GLU A 67 17.39 -2.90 5.36
C GLU A 67 16.08 -3.53 5.87
N ASP A 68 15.10 -2.70 6.25
CA ASP A 68 13.78 -3.14 6.71
C ASP A 68 12.81 -3.40 5.53
N ALA A 69 13.15 -2.94 4.33
CA ALA A 69 12.29 -3.04 3.16
C ALA A 69 12.50 -4.36 2.41
N PHE A 70 11.40 -4.96 1.93
CA PHE A 70 11.47 -6.10 1.02
C PHE A 70 11.87 -5.66 -0.39
N LYS A 71 13.18 -5.68 -0.67
CA LYS A 71 13.76 -5.42 -2.00
C LYS A 71 13.74 -6.66 -2.89
N LEU A 72 13.46 -6.49 -4.18
CA LEU A 72 13.56 -7.56 -5.16
C LEU A 72 15.01 -7.68 -5.63
N GLU A 73 15.71 -8.77 -5.31
CA GLU A 73 17.17 -8.86 -5.47
C GLU A 73 17.72 -8.45 -6.85
N LYS A 74 17.02 -8.81 -7.94
CA LYS A 74 17.46 -8.57 -9.32
C LYS A 74 17.04 -7.22 -9.91
N TRP A 75 16.17 -6.48 -9.22
CA TRP A 75 15.58 -5.24 -9.73
C TRP A 75 15.67 -4.15 -8.67
N ASP A 76 15.81 -2.88 -9.07
CA ASP A 76 15.81 -1.79 -8.08
C ASP A 76 14.36 -1.37 -7.69
N TYR A 77 13.61 -2.38 -7.25
CA TYR A 77 12.21 -2.31 -6.84
C TYR A 77 12.02 -2.86 -5.42
N PHE A 78 11.03 -2.34 -4.73
CA PHE A 78 10.68 -2.67 -3.35
C PHE A 78 9.19 -2.96 -3.26
N LEU A 79 8.78 -3.92 -2.42
CA LEU A 79 7.39 -4.01 -1.99
C LEU A 79 7.05 -2.78 -1.15
N VAL A 80 5.87 -2.20 -1.38
CA VAL A 80 5.43 -1.02 -0.64
C VAL A 80 5.08 -1.41 0.81
N PRO A 81 5.57 -0.68 1.83
CA PRO A 81 5.17 -0.92 3.22
C PRO A 81 3.78 -0.34 3.53
N THR A 82 3.28 0.57 2.68
CA THR A 82 1.97 1.22 2.78
C THR A 82 1.61 1.84 1.42
N ALA A 83 0.31 1.98 1.14
CA ALA A 83 -0.20 2.63 -0.05
C ALA A 83 0.17 4.13 -0.16
N GLU A 84 0.56 4.77 0.95
CA GLU A 84 1.06 6.16 0.97
C GLU A 84 2.22 6.37 -0.02
N VAL A 85 3.12 5.40 -0.14
CA VAL A 85 4.33 5.52 -0.98
C VAL A 85 3.95 5.71 -2.46
N PRO A 86 3.20 4.80 -3.11
CA PRO A 86 2.79 4.98 -4.50
C PRO A 86 1.79 6.13 -4.69
N VAL A 87 0.85 6.34 -3.77
CA VAL A 87 -0.17 7.41 -3.88
C VAL A 87 0.47 8.80 -3.83
N THR A 88 1.44 9.03 -2.94
CA THR A 88 2.17 10.31 -2.88
C THR A 88 3.00 10.53 -4.14
N ASN A 89 3.63 9.47 -4.65
CA ASN A 89 4.45 9.55 -5.85
C ASN A 89 3.63 9.65 -7.16
N TYR A 90 2.34 9.35 -7.15
CA TYR A 90 1.46 9.53 -8.32
C TYR A 90 1.48 10.97 -8.87
N TYR A 91 1.68 11.96 -7.99
CA TYR A 91 1.81 13.38 -8.37
C TYR A 91 3.25 13.86 -8.53
N ARG A 92 4.25 12.99 -8.34
CA ARG A 92 5.67 13.37 -8.44
C ARG A 92 5.98 13.96 -9.82
N GLY A 93 6.63 15.11 -9.86
CA GLY A 93 7.03 15.76 -11.11
C GLY A 93 5.91 16.55 -11.81
N ARG A 94 4.69 16.61 -11.27
CA ARG A 94 3.65 17.52 -11.77
C ARG A 94 3.85 18.93 -11.23
N ASN A 95 3.85 19.91 -12.13
CA ASN A 95 4.08 21.33 -11.85
C ASN A 95 2.87 21.93 -11.08
N PRO A 96 3.03 22.50 -9.87
CA PRO A 96 1.90 22.88 -9.00
C PRO A 96 1.10 24.13 -9.44
N LYS A 97 1.37 24.70 -10.62
CA LYS A 97 0.73 25.95 -11.09
C LYS A 97 -0.71 25.80 -11.61
N GLY A 98 -1.31 24.60 -11.56
CA GLY A 98 -2.70 24.36 -11.93
C GLY A 98 -3.54 23.90 -10.74
N ARG A 99 -3.75 24.77 -9.74
CA ARG A 99 -4.39 24.46 -8.43
C ARG A 99 -3.66 23.34 -7.68
N ARG A 100 -3.42 23.49 -6.37
CA ARG A 100 -3.30 22.32 -5.51
C ARG A 100 -4.61 21.57 -5.67
N SER A 101 -4.62 20.51 -6.48
CA SER A 101 -5.76 19.62 -6.52
C SER A 101 -5.88 19.09 -5.11
N SER A 102 -6.93 19.49 -4.40
CA SER A 102 -7.29 18.99 -3.06
C SER A 102 -7.77 17.53 -3.15
N THR A 103 -7.24 16.76 -4.11
CA THR A 103 -7.63 15.37 -4.35
C THR A 103 -7.17 14.57 -3.15
N LYS A 104 -8.15 14.20 -2.34
CA LYS A 104 -7.98 13.21 -1.29
C LYS A 104 -8.01 11.85 -1.98
N ILE A 105 -6.98 11.02 -1.82
CA ILE A 105 -6.94 9.66 -2.38
C ILE A 105 -7.09 8.67 -1.23
N TYR A 106 -7.95 7.67 -1.40
CA TYR A 106 -8.08 6.55 -0.47
C TYR A 106 -7.80 5.25 -1.23
N SER A 107 -7.05 4.36 -0.59
CA SER A 107 -6.53 3.15 -1.22
C SER A 107 -6.31 2.07 -0.18
N ILE A 108 -6.44 0.82 -0.61
CA ILE A 108 -5.99 -0.36 0.11
C ILE A 108 -4.50 -0.65 -0.11
#